data_AF-A0A7R9WY66-F1
#
_entry.id   AF-A0A7R9WY66-F1
#
_cell.length_a   1.000
_cell.length_b   1.000
_cell.length_c   1.000
_cell.angle_alpha   90.00
_cell.angle_beta   90.00
_cell.angle_gamma   90.00
#
_symmetry.space_group_name_H-M   'P 1'
#
loop_
_entity.id
_entity.type
_entity.pdbx_description
1 polymer ?
#
loop_
_entity_poly.entity_id
_entity_poly.type
_entity_poly.pdbx_seq_one_letter_code
_entity_poly.pdbx_strand_id
1 'polypeptide(L)'
;CVFSAMIHDVDHPGVSNAQLIKEFDDMAQLYENKSVAEQNSVDLAWGLLMDTAYTDLRRVLFANDDEKKRFRQLLVNSVMATDIFDPDLKQVRNKRWERAFFSSHDDAQEGADLKATIVIEHIIQAADVSHTMQHWHVYQKWNRRLFNEMYRAFKSGRLDKDPSLGWYKGELWFYDNYIIPLAKKLKDCGVFG
;
A
#
# COMPACT_ATOMS: atom_id res chain seq x y z
N CYS A 1 -6.11 -7.50 -6.68
CA CYS A 1 -6.31 -7.22 -5.24
C CYS A 1 -5.87 -8.36 -4.34
N VAL A 2 -6.51 -9.54 -4.36
CA VAL A 2 -6.26 -10.59 -3.34
C VAL A 2 -4.80 -10.98 -3.25
N PHE A 3 -4.15 -11.26 -4.40
CA PHE A 3 -2.73 -11.61 -4.40
C PHE A 3 -1.84 -10.49 -3.82
N SER A 4 -2.09 -9.25 -4.22
CA SER A 4 -1.42 -8.06 -3.67
C SER A 4 -1.59 -7.95 -2.16
N ALA A 5 -2.81 -8.15 -1.64
CA ALA A 5 -3.07 -8.10 -0.20
C ALA A 5 -2.31 -9.18 0.58
N MET A 6 -2.10 -10.36 -0.01
CA MET A 6 -1.28 -11.41 0.63
C MET A 6 0.20 -11.05 0.72
N ILE A 7 0.71 -10.23 -0.20
CA ILE A 7 2.15 -10.02 -0.36
C ILE A 7 2.65 -8.62 0.04
N HIS A 8 1.76 -7.65 0.26
CA HIS A 8 2.13 -6.23 0.32
C HIS A 8 3.19 -5.88 1.40
N ASP A 9 3.21 -6.60 2.52
CA ASP A 9 4.15 -6.42 3.64
C ASP A 9 5.10 -7.61 3.87
N VAL A 10 5.38 -8.41 2.83
CA VAL A 10 6.36 -9.51 2.95
C VAL A 10 7.73 -8.96 3.34
N ASP A 11 8.35 -9.60 4.33
CA ASP A 11 9.68 -9.22 4.85
C ASP A 11 9.74 -7.83 5.52
N HIS A 12 8.59 -7.26 5.94
CA HIS A 12 8.56 -5.97 6.60
C HIS A 12 9.28 -6.01 7.98
N PRO A 13 10.33 -5.19 8.21
CA PRO A 13 11.17 -5.26 9.42
C PRO A 13 10.67 -4.41 10.59
N GLY A 14 9.47 -3.84 10.48
CA GLY A 14 8.80 -3.05 11.51
C GLY A 14 9.36 -1.63 11.69
N VAL A 15 9.93 -1.06 10.62
CA VAL A 15 10.41 0.32 10.58
C VAL A 15 10.00 0.98 9.26
N SER A 16 9.94 2.32 9.24
CA SER A 16 9.48 3.06 8.06
C SER A 16 10.50 3.04 6.91
N ASN A 17 10.05 3.34 5.69
CA ASN A 17 10.91 3.56 4.52
C ASN A 17 12.06 4.54 4.79
N ALA A 18 11.80 5.64 5.51
CA ALA A 18 12.82 6.61 5.88
C ALA A 18 13.91 6.03 6.80
N GLN A 19 13.57 5.05 7.65
CA GLN A 19 14.54 4.35 8.47
C GLN A 19 15.27 3.27 7.67
N LEU A 20 14.58 2.55 6.77
CA LEU A 20 15.20 1.56 5.90
C LEU A 20 16.29 2.15 5.01
N ILE A 21 16.03 3.32 4.45
CA ILE A 21 16.99 4.06 3.63
C ILE A 21 18.28 4.38 4.43
N LYS A 22 18.17 4.64 5.73
CA LYS A 22 19.34 4.91 6.59
C LYS A 22 20.11 3.63 6.93
N GLU A 23 19.43 2.50 7.04
CA GLU A 23 20.01 1.24 7.53
C GLU A 23 20.55 0.34 6.42
N PHE A 24 19.95 0.38 5.22
CA PHE A 24 20.23 -0.56 4.14
C PHE A 24 20.58 0.17 2.83
N ASP A 25 21.84 0.57 2.71
CA ASP A 25 22.34 1.32 1.55
C ASP A 25 22.13 0.58 0.22
N ASP A 26 22.37 -0.73 0.17
CA ASP A 26 22.18 -1.53 -1.05
C ASP A 26 20.72 -1.53 -1.54
N MET A 27 19.78 -1.68 -0.60
CA MET A 27 18.33 -1.69 -0.90
C MET A 27 17.84 -0.28 -1.27
N ALA A 28 18.36 0.73 -0.58
CA ALA A 28 18.08 2.14 -0.84
C ALA A 28 18.57 2.55 -2.24
N GLN A 29 19.76 2.11 -2.65
CA GLN A 29 20.31 2.33 -3.99
C GLN A 29 19.51 1.58 -5.06
N LEU A 30 19.20 0.30 -4.82
CA LEU A 30 18.44 -0.53 -5.77
C LEU A 30 17.07 0.09 -6.12
N TYR A 31 16.40 0.65 -5.11
CA TYR A 31 15.06 1.22 -5.23
C TYR A 31 15.04 2.75 -5.32
N GLU A 32 16.20 3.39 -5.50
CA GLU A 32 16.36 4.84 -5.61
C GLU A 32 15.67 5.63 -4.49
N ASN A 33 15.70 5.10 -3.26
CA ASN A 33 15.06 5.67 -2.06
C ASN A 33 13.53 5.82 -2.14
N LYS A 34 12.85 5.11 -3.05
CA LYS A 34 11.39 5.20 -3.22
C LYS A 34 10.72 3.90 -2.79
N SER A 35 9.69 3.98 -1.94
CA SER A 35 8.85 2.85 -1.53
C SER A 35 9.63 1.54 -1.30
N VAL A 36 10.70 1.64 -0.52
CA VAL A 36 11.73 0.61 -0.38
C VAL A 36 11.13 -0.72 0.12
N ALA A 37 10.28 -0.65 1.15
CA ALA A 37 9.58 -1.80 1.69
C ALA A 37 8.62 -2.43 0.67
N GLU A 38 7.80 -1.61 0.00
CA GLU A 38 6.80 -2.07 -0.95
C GLU A 38 7.44 -2.72 -2.19
N GLN A 39 8.54 -2.16 -2.69
CA GLN A 39 9.30 -2.74 -3.80
C GLN A 39 9.96 -4.06 -3.40
N ASN A 40 10.57 -4.14 -2.20
CA ASN A 40 11.13 -5.38 -1.67
C ASN A 40 10.07 -6.49 -1.56
N SER A 41 8.88 -6.17 -1.02
CA SER A 41 7.73 -7.09 -0.95
C SER A 41 7.36 -7.66 -2.32
N VAL A 42 7.29 -6.80 -3.35
CA VAL A 42 6.96 -7.21 -4.71
C VAL A 42 8.04 -8.12 -5.29
N ASP A 43 9.31 -7.74 -5.18
CA ASP A 43 10.42 -8.48 -5.79
C ASP A 43 10.60 -9.86 -5.14
N LEU A 44 10.53 -9.94 -3.81
CA LEU A 44 10.61 -11.21 -3.08
C LEU A 44 9.44 -12.13 -3.45
N ALA A 45 8.21 -11.62 -3.39
CA ALA A 45 7.03 -12.43 -3.70
C ALA A 45 6.98 -12.85 -5.17
N TRP A 46 7.40 -11.97 -6.09
CA TRP A 46 7.48 -12.28 -7.51
C TRP A 46 8.57 -13.32 -7.79
N GLY A 47 9.75 -13.17 -7.20
CA GLY A 47 10.84 -14.14 -7.29
C GLY A 47 10.40 -15.53 -6.82
N LEU A 48 9.73 -15.62 -5.66
CA LEU A 48 9.18 -16.86 -5.15
C LEU A 48 8.12 -17.45 -6.09
N LEU A 49 7.19 -16.62 -6.60
CA LEU A 49 6.18 -17.07 -7.56
C LEU A 49 6.78 -17.60 -8.86
N MET A 50 7.98 -17.14 -9.24
CA MET A 50 8.71 -17.60 -10.43
C MET A 50 9.46 -18.94 -10.22
N ASP A 51 9.51 -19.48 -8.99
CA ASP A 51 10.07 -20.81 -8.74
C ASP A 51 9.25 -21.90 -9.46
N THR A 52 9.93 -22.95 -9.93
CA THR A 52 9.30 -24.12 -10.57
C THR A 52 8.22 -24.80 -9.72
N ALA A 53 8.33 -24.76 -8.39
CA ALA A 53 7.35 -25.30 -7.45
C ALA A 53 5.95 -24.67 -7.60
N TYR A 54 5.86 -23.44 -8.12
CA TYR A 54 4.58 -22.72 -8.29
C TYR A 54 4.06 -22.73 -9.73
N THR A 55 4.54 -23.65 -10.58
CA THR A 55 4.12 -23.72 -11.99
C THR A 55 2.60 -23.85 -12.14
N ASP A 56 1.96 -24.70 -11.34
CA ASP A 56 0.50 -24.89 -11.43
C ASP A 56 -0.28 -23.66 -10.98
N LEU A 57 0.20 -22.96 -9.94
CA LEU A 57 -0.39 -21.68 -9.52
C LEU A 57 -0.27 -20.63 -10.63
N ARG A 58 0.90 -20.51 -11.28
CA ARG A 58 1.09 -19.57 -12.40
C ARG A 58 0.11 -19.84 -13.54
N ARG A 59 -0.13 -21.11 -13.89
CA ARG A 59 -1.09 -21.51 -14.94
C ARG A 59 -2.53 -21.08 -14.63
N VAL A 60 -2.89 -20.96 -13.34
CA VAL A 60 -4.20 -20.46 -12.92
C VAL A 60 -4.25 -18.93 -12.91
N LEU A 61 -3.14 -18.27 -12.59
CA LEU A 61 -3.07 -16.81 -12.51
C LEU A 61 -2.98 -16.11 -13.87
N PHE A 62 -2.30 -16.72 -14.84
CA PHE A 62 -2.15 -16.19 -16.20
C PHE A 62 -1.92 -17.32 -17.20
N ALA A 63 -2.65 -17.27 -18.31
CA ALA A 63 -2.59 -18.29 -19.36
C ALA A 63 -1.46 -18.04 -20.38
N ASN A 64 -1.03 -16.80 -20.54
CA ASN A 64 -0.01 -16.38 -21.52
C ASN A 64 0.86 -15.23 -20.99
N ASP A 65 1.89 -14.86 -21.75
CA ASP A 65 2.85 -13.83 -21.37
C ASP A 65 2.25 -12.42 -21.27
N ASP A 66 1.22 -12.11 -22.06
CA ASP A 66 0.56 -10.80 -22.01
C ASP A 66 -0.30 -10.67 -20.75
N GLU A 67 -1.02 -11.73 -20.38
CA GLU A 67 -1.71 -11.81 -19.09
C GLU A 67 -0.74 -11.77 -17.91
N LYS A 68 0.43 -12.43 -18.02
CA LYS A 68 1.48 -12.36 -17.00
C LYS A 68 1.97 -10.92 -16.80
N LYS A 69 2.23 -10.19 -17.89
CA LYS A 69 2.65 -8.78 -17.84
C LYS A 69 1.56 -7.91 -17.23
N ARG A 70 0.30 -8.08 -17.65
CA ARG A 70 -0.86 -7.35 -17.10
C ARG A 70 -1.04 -7.63 -15.61
N PHE A 71 -0.95 -8.89 -15.22
CA PHE A 71 -1.03 -9.32 -13.82
C PHE A 71 0.08 -8.68 -12.99
N ARG A 72 1.34 -8.72 -13.47
CA ARG A 72 2.46 -8.06 -12.79
C ARG A 72 2.25 -6.56 -12.67
N GLN A 73 1.77 -5.90 -13.72
CA GLN A 73 1.50 -4.46 -13.68
C GLN A 73 0.45 -4.10 -12.63
N LEU A 74 -0.66 -4.85 -12.57
CA LEU A 74 -1.69 -4.66 -11.55
C LEU A 74 -1.19 -4.96 -10.15
N LEU A 75 -0.36 -5.99 -9.99
CA LEU A 75 0.27 -6.36 -8.73
C LEU A 75 1.15 -5.22 -8.21
N VAL A 76 2.08 -4.74 -9.04
CA VAL A 76 2.98 -3.62 -8.72
C VAL A 76 2.17 -2.39 -8.37
N ASN A 77 1.23 -1.97 -9.23
CA ASN A 77 0.41 -0.77 -8.97
C ASN A 77 -0.34 -0.87 -7.63
N SER A 78 -0.89 -2.05 -7.31
CA SER A 78 -1.65 -2.25 -6.07
C SER A 78 -0.75 -2.17 -4.83
N VAL A 79 0.42 -2.82 -4.84
CA VAL A 79 1.33 -2.81 -3.69
C VAL A 79 1.97 -1.43 -3.53
N MET A 80 2.41 -0.79 -4.62
CA MET A 80 2.94 0.58 -4.54
C MET A 80 1.90 1.60 -4.04
N ALA A 81 0.60 1.29 -4.16
CA ALA A 81 -0.44 2.14 -3.62
C ALA A 81 -0.50 2.13 -2.08
N THR A 82 0.08 1.13 -1.39
CA THR A 82 0.13 1.07 0.07
C THR A 82 1.17 2.02 0.67
N ASP A 83 2.13 2.52 -0.11
CA ASP A 83 3.00 3.63 0.30
C ASP A 83 2.22 4.96 0.30
N ILE A 84 1.58 5.25 1.43
CA ILE A 84 0.70 6.42 1.59
C ILE A 84 1.44 7.67 2.02
N PHE A 85 2.70 7.54 2.45
CA PHE A 85 3.51 8.63 3.00
C PHE A 85 4.47 9.26 1.97
N ASP A 86 4.72 8.58 0.84
CA ASP A 86 5.43 9.20 -0.27
C ASP A 86 4.62 10.37 -0.90
N PRO A 87 5.14 11.61 -0.86
CA PRO A 87 4.43 12.80 -1.32
C PRO A 87 4.27 12.84 -2.84
N ASP A 88 5.21 12.27 -3.60
CA ASP A 88 5.17 12.25 -5.06
C ASP A 88 4.10 11.24 -5.52
N LEU A 89 4.07 10.06 -4.92
CA LEU A 89 3.02 9.06 -5.16
C LEU A 89 1.64 9.59 -4.76
N LYS A 90 1.54 10.32 -3.64
CA LYS A 90 0.28 10.98 -3.25
C LYS A 90 -0.21 11.96 -4.31
N GLN A 91 0.67 12.80 -4.86
CA GLN A 91 0.31 13.74 -5.92
C GLN A 91 -0.11 13.03 -7.21
N VAL A 92 0.64 12.01 -7.64
CA VAL A 92 0.32 11.22 -8.83
C VAL A 92 -1.05 10.54 -8.69
N ARG A 93 -1.35 9.95 -7.53
CA ARG A 93 -2.65 9.33 -7.24
C ARG A 93 -3.80 10.34 -7.27
N ASN A 94 -3.61 11.52 -6.69
CA ASN A 94 -4.64 12.57 -6.72
C ASN A 94 -4.94 13.03 -8.16
N LYS A 95 -3.90 13.23 -8.99
CA LYS A 95 -4.08 13.58 -10.41
C LYS A 95 -4.80 12.46 -11.18
N ARG A 96 -4.47 11.19 -10.92
CA ARG A 96 -5.13 10.03 -11.53
C ARG A 96 -6.61 9.96 -11.14
N TRP A 97 -6.92 10.20 -9.86
CA TRP A 97 -8.29 10.28 -9.35
C TRP A 97 -9.09 11.37 -10.07
N GLU A 98 -8.53 12.58 -10.16
CA GLU A 98 -9.19 13.70 -10.83
C GLU A 98 -9.46 13.41 -12.31
N ARG A 99 -8.47 12.83 -13.00
CA ARG A 99 -8.62 12.39 -14.39
C ARG A 99 -9.73 11.35 -14.54
N ALA A 100 -9.78 10.35 -13.66
CA ALA A 100 -10.73 9.25 -13.80
C ALA A 100 -12.17 9.63 -13.44
N PHE A 101 -12.38 10.47 -12.42
CA PHE A 101 -13.72 10.74 -11.88
C PHE A 101 -14.28 12.13 -12.25
N PHE A 102 -13.44 13.09 -12.67
CA PHE A 102 -13.87 14.46 -12.96
C PHE A 102 -13.53 14.95 -14.37
N SER A 103 -12.79 14.19 -15.18
CA SER A 103 -12.51 14.55 -16.58
C SER A 103 -13.39 13.75 -17.55
N SER A 104 -13.83 14.39 -18.65
CA SER A 104 -14.46 13.72 -19.78
C SER A 104 -13.40 12.94 -20.58
N HIS A 105 -13.57 11.63 -20.70
CA HIS A 105 -12.70 10.78 -21.51
C HIS A 105 -13.21 10.70 -22.95
N ASP A 106 -12.33 10.97 -23.92
CA ASP A 106 -12.64 10.82 -25.35
C ASP A 106 -12.77 9.34 -25.77
N ASP A 107 -12.09 8.43 -25.05
CA ASP A 107 -12.22 6.98 -25.18
C ASP A 107 -12.85 6.37 -23.91
N ALA A 108 -14.03 5.79 -24.07
CA ALA A 108 -14.80 5.17 -22.99
C ALA A 108 -14.10 3.94 -22.38
N GLN A 109 -13.31 3.20 -23.18
CA GLN A 109 -12.63 1.98 -22.73
C GLN A 109 -11.40 2.32 -21.88
N GLU A 110 -10.58 3.28 -22.32
CA GLU A 110 -9.43 3.75 -21.54
C GLU A 110 -9.88 4.36 -20.20
N GLY A 111 -10.98 5.12 -20.21
CA GLY A 111 -11.59 5.65 -18.99
C GLY A 111 -12.06 4.57 -18.02
N ALA A 112 -12.61 3.45 -18.52
CA ALA A 112 -13.07 2.35 -17.70
C ALA A 112 -11.90 1.58 -17.06
N ASP A 113 -10.85 1.26 -17.81
CA ASP A 113 -9.67 0.54 -17.30
C ASP A 113 -8.88 1.37 -16.27
N LEU A 114 -8.79 2.69 -16.48
CA LEU A 114 -8.19 3.63 -15.51
C LEU A 114 -9.00 3.67 -14.21
N LYS A 115 -10.34 3.81 -14.30
CA LYS A 115 -11.24 3.77 -13.14
C LYS A 115 -11.09 2.47 -12.36
N ALA A 116 -11.09 1.32 -13.04
CA ALA A 116 -10.95 0.02 -12.41
C ALA A 116 -9.62 -0.10 -11.63
N THR A 117 -8.51 0.38 -12.22
CA THR A 117 -7.20 0.37 -11.56
C THR A 117 -7.20 1.24 -10.30
N ILE A 118 -7.74 2.45 -10.37
CA ILE A 118 -7.79 3.37 -9.22
C ILE A 118 -8.69 2.82 -8.11
N VAL A 119 -9.81 2.18 -8.46
CA VAL A 119 -10.68 1.51 -7.50
C VAL A 119 -9.92 0.38 -6.79
N ILE A 120 -9.16 -0.43 -7.53
CA ILE A 120 -8.31 -1.49 -6.96
C ILE A 120 -7.28 -0.92 -5.97
N GLU A 121 -6.61 0.18 -6.32
CA GLU A 121 -5.66 0.88 -5.45
C GLU A 121 -6.34 1.37 -4.16
N HIS A 122 -7.55 1.93 -4.25
CA HIS A 122 -8.28 2.39 -3.06
C HIS A 122 -8.79 1.23 -2.20
N ILE A 123 -9.15 0.08 -2.79
CA ILE A 123 -9.55 -1.12 -2.05
C ILE A 123 -8.41 -1.61 -1.16
N ILE A 124 -7.20 -1.74 -1.72
CA ILE A 124 -6.06 -2.25 -0.94
C ILE A 124 -5.65 -1.25 0.15
N GLN A 125 -5.64 0.06 -0.15
CA GLN A 125 -5.42 1.10 0.86
C GLN A 125 -6.44 1.02 2.00
N ALA A 126 -7.73 0.90 1.67
CA ALA A 126 -8.80 0.78 2.67
C ALA A 126 -8.66 -0.51 3.51
N ALA A 127 -8.26 -1.61 2.87
CA ALA A 127 -8.06 -2.89 3.53
C ALA A 127 -6.89 -2.84 4.53
N ASP A 128 -5.78 -2.23 4.12
CA ASP A 128 -4.55 -2.08 4.92
C ASP A 128 -4.82 -1.31 6.22
N VAL A 129 -5.50 -0.16 6.13
CA VAL A 129 -5.86 0.65 7.31
C VAL A 129 -7.23 0.32 7.91
N SER A 130 -7.84 -0.80 7.50
CA SER A 130 -9.24 -1.11 7.82
C SER A 130 -9.55 -1.14 9.31
N HIS A 131 -8.57 -1.51 10.16
CA HIS A 131 -8.71 -1.55 11.61
C HIS A 131 -9.15 -0.23 12.24
N THR A 132 -8.87 0.91 11.58
CA THR A 132 -9.30 2.26 11.99
C THR A 132 -10.78 2.54 11.76
N MET A 133 -11.44 1.73 10.93
CA MET A 133 -12.85 1.84 10.54
C MET A 133 -13.70 0.67 11.09
N GLN A 134 -13.12 -0.18 11.94
CA GLN A 134 -13.80 -1.30 12.59
C GLN A 134 -14.30 -0.93 14.00
N HIS A 135 -15.01 -1.86 14.65
CA HIS A 135 -15.41 -1.70 16.04
C HIS A 135 -14.23 -1.39 16.96
N TRP A 136 -14.50 -0.61 18.01
CA TRP A 136 -13.49 -0.08 18.94
C TRP A 136 -12.49 -1.12 19.45
N HIS A 137 -12.94 -2.33 19.80
CA HIS A 137 -12.06 -3.39 20.30
C HIS A 137 -11.06 -3.90 19.24
N VAL A 138 -11.44 -3.88 17.95
CA VAL A 138 -10.56 -4.24 16.83
C VAL A 138 -9.51 -3.14 16.64
N TYR A 139 -9.96 -1.88 16.60
CA TYR A 139 -9.06 -0.73 16.55
C TYR A 139 -8.03 -0.78 17.68
N GLN A 140 -8.46 -0.93 18.94
CA GLN A 140 -7.57 -0.98 20.09
C GLN A 140 -6.54 -2.13 19.99
N LYS A 141 -6.98 -3.31 19.53
CA LYS A 141 -6.09 -4.47 19.37
C LYS A 141 -4.95 -4.18 18.39
N TRP A 142 -5.27 -3.66 17.21
CA TRP A 142 -4.29 -3.41 16.15
C TRP A 142 -3.46 -2.16 16.43
N ASN A 143 -4.08 -1.09 16.91
CA ASN A 143 -3.37 0.13 17.28
C ASN A 143 -2.32 -0.13 18.39
N ARG A 144 -2.66 -0.98 19.38
CA ARG A 144 -1.69 -1.42 20.40
C ARG A 144 -0.50 -2.19 19.80
N ARG A 145 -0.72 -3.00 18.76
CA ARG A 145 0.37 -3.75 18.11
C ARG A 145 1.29 -2.80 17.35
N LEU A 146 0.74 -1.84 16.61
CA LEU A 146 1.49 -0.79 15.94
C LEU A 146 2.31 0.03 16.94
N PHE A 147 1.69 0.45 18.05
CA PHE A 147 2.40 1.15 19.13
C PHE A 147 3.59 0.36 19.65
N ASN A 148 3.40 -0.94 19.93
CA ASN A 148 4.46 -1.79 20.46
C ASN A 148 5.61 -1.97 19.46
N GLU A 149 5.32 -2.04 18.16
CA GLU A 149 6.33 -2.09 17.11
C GLU A 149 7.16 -0.80 17.09
N MET A 150 6.51 0.35 17.04
CA MET A 150 7.18 1.66 17.06
C MET A 150 7.98 1.87 18.34
N TYR A 151 7.44 1.43 19.50
CA TYR A 151 8.13 1.53 20.77
C TYR A 151 9.37 0.62 20.82
N ARG A 152 9.31 -0.59 20.25
CA ARG A 152 10.49 -1.46 20.10
C ARG A 152 11.55 -0.81 19.23
N ALA A 153 11.17 -0.22 18.08
CA ALA A 153 12.08 0.51 17.22
C ALA A 153 12.77 1.67 17.96
N PHE A 154 12.01 2.44 18.78
CA PHE A 154 12.57 3.49 19.62
C PHE A 154 13.58 2.94 20.64
N LYS A 155 13.21 1.88 21.36
CA LYS A 155 14.08 1.25 22.36
C LYS A 155 15.35 0.67 21.75
N SER A 156 15.33 0.24 20.49
CA SER A 156 16.50 -0.23 19.76
C SER A 156 17.29 0.88 19.05
N GLY A 157 16.91 2.15 19.19
CA GLY A 157 17.56 3.28 18.51
C GLY A 157 17.25 3.39 17.01
N ARG A 158 16.26 2.64 16.51
CA ARG A 158 15.79 2.64 15.11
C ARG A 158 14.60 3.60 14.89
N LEU A 159 14.23 4.38 15.91
CA LEU A 159 13.28 5.47 15.84
C LEU A 159 13.77 6.58 16.77
N ASP A 160 13.84 7.81 16.27
CA ASP A 160 14.47 8.92 17.01
C ASP A 160 13.63 9.42 18.20
N LYS A 161 12.30 9.28 18.13
CA LYS A 161 11.36 9.86 19.10
C LYS A 161 10.57 8.77 19.82
N ASP A 162 10.37 8.95 21.12
CA ASP A 162 9.48 8.10 21.90
C ASP A 162 8.03 8.27 21.39
N PRO A 163 7.39 7.21 20.85
CA PRO A 163 6.04 7.32 20.32
C PRO A 163 4.99 7.60 21.42
N SER A 164 5.28 7.31 22.69
CA SER A 164 4.35 7.51 23.81
C SER A 164 4.03 8.99 24.07
N LEU A 165 4.96 9.90 23.76
CA LEU A 165 4.80 11.33 23.99
C LEU A 165 3.78 11.99 23.03
N GLY A 166 3.57 11.38 21.86
CA GLY A 166 2.76 11.93 20.79
C GLY A 166 1.59 11.06 20.33
N TRP A 167 1.47 9.82 20.84
CA TRP A 167 0.59 8.80 20.26
C TRP A 167 -0.84 9.29 19.99
N TYR A 168 -1.49 9.82 21.03
CA TYR A 168 -2.87 10.30 20.93
C TYR A 168 -3.05 11.39 19.86
N LYS A 169 -2.13 12.36 19.80
CA LYS A 169 -2.18 13.42 18.80
C LYS A 169 -1.86 12.90 17.40
N GLY A 170 -0.96 11.93 17.29
CA GLY A 170 -0.63 11.26 16.03
C GLY A 170 -1.82 10.52 15.45
N GLU A 171 -2.56 9.80 16.29
CA GLU A 171 -3.79 9.10 15.88
C GLU A 171 -4.84 10.08 15.37
N LEU A 172 -5.12 11.17 16.09
CA LEU A 172 -6.06 12.21 15.63
C LEU A 172 -5.63 12.79 14.28
N TRP A 173 -4.34 13.12 14.15
CA TRP A 173 -3.80 13.63 12.89
C TRP A 173 -3.99 12.63 11.75
N PHE A 174 -3.78 11.34 11.98
CA PHE A 174 -3.95 10.29 10.99
C PHE A 174 -5.41 10.15 10.55
N TYR A 175 -6.37 10.27 11.48
CA TYR A 175 -7.79 10.30 11.15
C TYR A 175 -8.15 11.50 10.28
N ASP A 176 -7.75 12.70 10.70
CA ASP A 176 -8.11 13.96 10.01
C ASP A 176 -7.49 14.06 8.61
N ASN A 177 -6.24 13.59 8.46
CA ASN A 177 -5.45 13.81 7.25
C ASN A 177 -5.42 12.61 6.29
N TYR A 178 -5.82 11.42 6.74
CA TYR A 178 -5.80 10.22 5.91
C TYR A 178 -7.10 9.41 5.96
N ILE A 179 -7.54 8.92 7.13
CA ILE A 179 -8.70 8.01 7.20
C ILE A 179 -10.00 8.67 6.74
N ILE A 180 -10.32 9.86 7.24
CA ILE A 180 -11.55 10.58 6.86
C ILE A 180 -11.53 10.94 5.36
N PRO A 181 -10.44 11.52 4.80
CA PRO A 181 -10.34 11.72 3.35
C PRO A 181 -10.49 10.44 2.52
N LEU A 182 -9.88 9.33 2.95
CA LEU A 182 -9.99 8.04 2.26
C LEU A 182 -11.44 7.53 2.28
N ALA A 183 -12.10 7.54 3.43
CA ALA A 183 -13.50 7.13 3.57
C ALA A 183 -14.45 7.97 2.69
N LYS A 184 -14.20 9.28 2.59
CA LYS A 184 -14.95 10.17 1.68
C LYS A 184 -14.73 9.77 0.22
N LYS A 185 -13.48 9.55 -0.22
CA LYS A 185 -13.18 9.07 -1.58
C LYS A 185 -13.89 7.74 -1.89
N LEU A 186 -13.85 6.78 -0.96
CA LEU A 186 -14.53 5.49 -1.13
C LEU A 186 -16.05 5.67 -1.27
N LYS A 187 -16.66 6.58 -0.52
CA LYS A 187 -18.07 6.92 -0.69
C LYS A 187 -18.36 7.59 -2.04
N ASP A 188 -17.52 8.55 -2.43
CA ASP A 188 -17.72 9.37 -3.62
C ASP A 188 -17.51 8.58 -4.93
N CYS A 189 -16.73 7.50 -4.92
CA CYS A 189 -16.57 6.67 -6.12
C CYS A 189 -17.82 5.87 -6.50
N GLY A 190 -18.80 5.73 -5.60
CA GLY A 190 -20.06 5.00 -5.85
C GLY A 190 -19.91 3.50 -6.10
N VAL A 191 -18.70 2.94 -5.90
CA VAL A 191 -18.43 1.49 -6.04
C VAL A 191 -18.78 0.72 -4.76
N PHE A 192 -18.65 1.37 -3.61
CA PHE A 192 -18.95 0.78 -2.30
C PHE A 192 -20.29 1.34 -1.83
N GLY A 193 -21.27 0.44 -1.64
CA GLY A 193 -22.67 0.78 -1.34
C GLY A 193 -22.90 1.42 0.02
#